data_AF-A0A434CNB0-F1
#
_entry.id   AF-A0A434CNB0-F1
#
_cell.length_a   1.000
_cell.length_b   1.000
_cell.length_c   1.000
_cell.angle_alpha   90.00
_cell.angle_beta   90.00
_cell.angle_gamma   90.00
#
_symmetry.space_group_name_H-M   'P 1'
#
loop_
_entity.id
_entity.type
_entity.pdbx_description
1 polymer ?
#
loop_
_entity_poly.entity_id
_entity_poly.type
_entity_poly.pdbx_seq_one_letter_code
_entity_poly.pdbx_strand_id
1 'polypeptide(L)'
;MFEDLQPAPADKILALIGLYRADPRPDKVDLGVGVYKDRDGKTPVMRAVREAEKRLLQSQDTKTYLGLAGDTDFNTAMARLVFGPAAELTRIRAAQAPGGSGALRLVAELLKRTRSDATIWLSDPTWPNHMPVMRAAGLRIREYRYFDAASGAVR
;
A
#
# COMPACT_ATOMS: atom_id res chain seq x y z
N MET A 1 30.88 4.73 14.06
CA MET A 1 29.47 4.30 14.17
C MET A 1 28.73 4.25 12.84
N PHE A 2 28.95 5.17 11.88
CA PHE A 2 28.23 5.23 10.60
C PHE A 2 29.13 5.13 9.37
N GLU A 3 30.41 4.82 9.55
CA GLU A 3 31.44 4.87 8.49
C GLU A 3 31.19 3.85 7.38
N ASP A 4 30.51 2.74 7.70
CA ASP A 4 30.19 1.67 6.75
C ASP A 4 28.80 1.81 6.10
N LEU A 5 28.01 2.81 6.51
CA LEU A 5 26.68 3.01 5.95
C LEU A 5 26.77 3.44 4.49
N GLN A 6 26.26 2.58 3.61
CA GLN A 6 26.10 2.91 2.20
C GLN A 6 24.82 3.73 2.01
N PRO A 7 24.85 4.81 1.19
CA PRO A 7 23.65 5.54 0.83
C PRO A 7 22.60 4.59 0.25
N ALA A 8 21.37 4.70 0.74
CA ALA A 8 20.26 3.97 0.16
C ALA A 8 20.07 4.42 -1.31
N PRO A 9 19.75 3.50 -2.24
CA PRO A 9 19.38 3.89 -3.58
C PRO A 9 18.20 4.86 -3.55
N ALA A 10 18.24 5.90 -4.38
CA ALA A 10 17.13 6.84 -4.48
C ALA A 10 15.87 6.11 -4.96
N ASP A 11 14.74 6.37 -4.32
CA ASP A 11 13.45 5.88 -4.78
C ASP A 11 13.11 6.53 -6.13
N LYS A 12 12.92 5.71 -7.16
CA LYS A 12 12.73 6.19 -8.54
C LYS A 12 11.47 7.05 -8.68
N ILE A 13 10.42 6.78 -7.90
CA ILE A 13 9.18 7.55 -7.92
C ILE A 13 9.40 8.91 -7.25
N LEU A 14 10.04 8.94 -6.08
CA LEU A 14 10.35 10.20 -5.39
C LEU A 14 11.29 11.09 -6.20
N ALA A 15 12.30 10.49 -6.86
CA ALA A 15 13.17 11.20 -7.77
C ALA A 15 12.39 11.84 -8.94
N LEU A 16 11.46 11.10 -9.53
CA LEU A 16 10.61 11.60 -10.62
C LEU A 16 9.71 12.77 -10.17
N ILE A 17 9.15 12.70 -8.96
CA ILE A 17 8.39 13.83 -8.37
C ILE A 17 9.28 15.08 -8.27
N GLY A 18 10.53 14.91 -7.82
CA GLY A 18 11.49 16.00 -7.72
C GLY A 18 11.80 16.64 -9.08
N LEU A 19 12.09 15.80 -10.09
CA LEU A 19 12.33 16.25 -11.46
C LEU A 19 11.11 16.98 -12.04
N TYR A 20 9.91 16.42 -11.90
CA TYR A 20 8.67 17.06 -12.36
C TYR A 20 8.45 18.42 -11.69
N ARG A 21 8.72 18.55 -10.38
CA ARG A 21 8.59 19.83 -9.67
C ARG A 21 9.59 20.88 -10.16
N ALA A 22 10.83 20.48 -10.41
CA ALA A 22 11.91 21.37 -10.85
C ALA A 22 11.77 21.82 -12.32
N ASP A 23 11.01 21.10 -13.14
CA ASP A 23 10.79 21.45 -14.54
C ASP A 23 10.00 22.76 -14.69
N PRO A 24 10.57 23.82 -15.31
CA PRO A 24 9.90 25.12 -15.40
C PRO A 24 8.82 25.18 -16.49
N ARG A 25 8.69 24.16 -17.34
CA ARG A 25 7.74 24.17 -18.47
C ARG A 25 6.30 24.22 -17.98
N PRO A 26 5.46 25.13 -18.50
CA PRO A 26 4.07 25.30 -18.05
C PRO A 26 3.14 24.18 -18.52
N ASP A 27 3.53 23.44 -19.57
CA ASP A 27 2.76 22.38 -20.24
C ASP A 27 3.20 20.96 -19.83
N LYS A 28 4.03 20.85 -18.78
CA LYS A 28 4.49 19.54 -18.26
C LYS A 28 3.32 18.72 -17.71
N VAL A 29 3.41 17.39 -17.90
CA VAL A 29 2.41 16.43 -17.43
C VAL A 29 3.07 15.41 -16.51
N ASP A 30 2.48 15.19 -15.34
CA ASP A 30 2.91 14.17 -14.38
C ASP A 30 2.07 12.91 -14.50
N LEU A 31 2.67 11.89 -15.14
CA LEU A 31 2.14 10.52 -15.25
C LEU A 31 2.96 9.53 -14.40
N GLY A 32 3.72 10.02 -13.42
CA GLY A 32 4.64 9.20 -12.63
C GLY A 32 3.95 8.50 -11.46
N VAL A 33 3.39 9.29 -10.55
CA VAL A 33 2.75 8.74 -9.35
C VAL A 33 1.30 8.38 -9.67
N GLY A 34 0.93 7.12 -9.43
CA GLY A 34 -0.43 6.62 -9.61
C GLY A 34 -1.42 7.11 -8.54
N VAL A 35 -1.54 8.43 -8.36
CA VAL A 35 -2.59 9.06 -7.55
C VAL A 35 -3.67 9.62 -8.45
N TYR A 36 -4.93 9.46 -8.04
CA TYR A 36 -6.05 10.04 -8.79
C TYR A 36 -5.93 11.56 -8.83
N LYS A 37 -6.00 12.12 -10.04
CA LYS A 37 -6.08 13.56 -10.28
C LYS A 37 -7.41 13.89 -10.94
N ASP A 38 -8.02 14.99 -10.54
CA ASP A 38 -9.18 15.54 -11.24
C ASP A 38 -8.77 16.21 -12.56
N ARG A 39 -9.75 16.75 -13.28
CA ARG A 39 -9.54 17.45 -14.57
C ARG A 39 -8.61 18.66 -14.48
N ASP A 40 -8.42 19.22 -13.29
CA ASP A 40 -7.56 20.37 -13.03
C ASP A 40 -6.16 19.92 -12.55
N GLY A 41 -5.87 18.61 -12.58
CA GLY A 41 -4.59 18.03 -12.17
C GLY A 41 -4.38 17.96 -10.65
N LYS A 42 -5.43 18.17 -9.85
CA LYS A 42 -5.34 18.18 -8.38
C LYS A 42 -5.72 16.83 -7.79
N THR A 43 -5.26 16.52 -6.57
CA THR A 43 -5.70 15.35 -5.81
C THR A 43 -6.89 15.74 -4.91
N PRO A 44 -8.14 15.46 -5.30
CA PRO A 44 -9.30 15.96 -4.57
C PRO A 44 -9.53 15.18 -3.26
N VAL A 45 -9.92 15.89 -2.20
CA VAL A 45 -10.55 15.26 -1.04
C VAL A 45 -12.00 14.95 -1.41
N MET A 46 -12.34 13.66 -1.43
CA MET A 46 -13.67 13.18 -1.82
C MET A 46 -14.77 13.75 -0.93
N ARG A 47 -15.97 14.01 -1.51
CA ARG A 47 -17.10 14.60 -0.77
C ARG A 47 -17.46 13.83 0.49
N ALA A 48 -17.48 12.50 0.42
CA ALA A 48 -17.77 11.63 1.56
C ALA A 48 -16.72 11.74 2.67
N VAL A 49 -15.44 11.88 2.31
CA VAL A 49 -14.34 12.06 3.27
C VAL A 49 -14.47 13.40 3.98
N ARG A 50 -14.72 14.50 3.24
CA ARG A 50 -14.94 15.83 3.85
C ARG A 50 -16.08 15.84 4.85
N GLU A 51 -17.16 15.14 4.54
CA GLU A 51 -18.32 15.04 5.42
C GLU A 51 -18.00 14.19 6.67
N ALA A 52 -17.29 13.08 6.51
CA ALA A 52 -16.83 12.27 7.64
C ALA A 52 -15.89 13.05 8.58
N GLU A 53 -14.95 13.84 8.01
CA GLU A 53 -14.05 14.70 8.78
C GLU A 53 -14.81 15.73 9.63
N LYS A 54 -15.85 16.37 9.09
CA LYS A 54 -16.70 17.31 9.84
C LYS A 54 -17.41 16.63 11.00
N ARG A 55 -17.99 15.45 10.77
CA ARG A 55 -18.68 14.68 11.82
C ARG A 55 -17.70 14.28 12.91
N LEU A 56 -16.55 13.75 12.55
CA LEU A 56 -15.50 13.37 13.51
C LEU A 56 -15.03 14.57 14.34
N LEU A 57 -14.83 15.74 13.73
CA LEU A 57 -14.46 16.96 14.45
C LEU A 57 -15.51 17.36 15.50
N GLN A 58 -16.79 17.15 15.21
CA GLN A 58 -17.89 17.52 16.09
C GLN A 58 -18.17 16.46 17.18
N SER A 59 -18.00 15.18 16.87
CA SER A 59 -18.49 14.08 17.72
C SER A 59 -17.41 13.29 18.43
N GLN A 60 -16.14 13.40 18.03
CA GLN A 60 -15.08 12.61 18.64
C GLN A 60 -14.75 13.11 20.05
N ASP A 61 -14.87 12.21 21.02
CA ASP A 61 -14.70 12.46 22.45
C ASP A 61 -13.33 12.03 22.99
N THR A 62 -12.64 11.12 22.31
CA THR A 62 -11.34 10.58 22.74
C THR A 62 -10.34 10.34 21.61
N LYS A 63 -9.06 10.32 22.00
CA LYS A 63 -7.89 9.98 21.17
C LYS A 63 -7.06 8.85 21.81
N THR A 64 -7.68 8.07 22.71
CA THR A 64 -7.00 6.99 23.42
C THR A 64 -6.50 5.90 22.46
N TYR A 65 -5.63 5.04 22.97
CA TYR A 65 -5.13 3.89 22.22
C TYR A 65 -6.28 2.96 21.80
N LEU A 66 -6.17 2.48 20.56
CA LEU A 66 -6.94 1.35 20.07
C LEU A 66 -6.31 0.04 20.53
N GLY A 67 -7.07 -1.06 20.44
CA GLY A 67 -6.54 -2.40 20.64
C GLY A 67 -5.53 -2.79 19.56
N LEU A 68 -4.84 -3.93 19.74
CA LEU A 68 -3.80 -4.41 18.82
C LEU A 68 -4.30 -4.63 17.37
N ALA A 69 -5.58 -4.96 17.21
CA ALA A 69 -6.20 -5.12 15.89
C ALA A 69 -6.63 -3.79 15.25
N GLY A 70 -6.45 -2.66 15.94
CA GLY A 70 -6.98 -1.35 15.55
C GLY A 70 -8.47 -1.19 15.87
N ASP A 71 -9.14 -0.38 15.06
CA ASP A 71 -10.57 -0.10 15.20
C ASP A 71 -11.41 -1.28 14.66
N THR A 72 -12.23 -1.89 15.53
CA THR A 72 -13.02 -3.08 15.19
C THR A 72 -14.18 -2.80 14.24
N ASP A 73 -14.74 -1.59 14.30
CA ASP A 73 -15.83 -1.18 13.41
C ASP A 73 -15.27 -0.90 12.02
N PHE A 74 -14.11 -0.24 11.94
CA PHE A 74 -13.35 -0.11 10.70
C PHE A 74 -13.04 -1.48 10.09
N ASN A 75 -12.52 -2.41 10.89
CA ASN A 75 -12.19 -3.76 10.42
C ASN A 75 -13.43 -4.51 9.89
N THR A 76 -14.57 -4.40 10.57
CA THR A 76 -15.83 -5.02 10.14
C THR A 76 -16.35 -4.40 8.85
N ALA A 77 -16.32 -3.07 8.74
CA ALA A 77 -16.70 -2.35 7.53
C ALA A 77 -15.81 -2.72 6.34
N MET A 78 -14.49 -2.80 6.55
CA MET A 78 -13.53 -3.22 5.53
C MET A 78 -13.74 -4.67 5.08
N ALA A 79 -14.01 -5.59 6.02
CA ALA A 79 -14.32 -6.97 5.66
C ALA A 79 -15.55 -7.06 4.75
N ARG A 80 -16.63 -6.33 5.07
CA ARG A 80 -17.84 -6.28 4.24
C ARG A 80 -17.61 -5.59 2.90
N LEU A 81 -16.76 -4.56 2.85
CA LEU A 81 -16.40 -3.88 1.61
C LEU A 81 -15.64 -4.82 0.66
N VAL A 82 -14.68 -5.60 1.18
CA VAL A 82 -13.83 -6.48 0.39
C VAL A 82 -14.54 -7.77 -0.02
N PHE A 83 -15.26 -8.41 0.91
CA PHE A 83 -15.88 -9.72 0.70
C PHE A 83 -17.38 -9.64 0.37
N GLY A 84 -17.97 -8.44 0.34
CA GLY A 84 -19.38 -8.21 0.03
C GLY A 84 -20.33 -8.40 1.23
N PRO A 85 -21.63 -8.13 1.04
CA PRO A 85 -22.63 -8.18 2.11
C PRO A 85 -22.88 -9.59 2.66
N ALA A 86 -22.57 -10.63 1.89
CA ALA A 86 -22.72 -12.04 2.28
C ALA A 86 -21.47 -12.62 2.99
N ALA A 87 -20.52 -11.78 3.39
CA ALA A 87 -19.28 -12.21 4.03
C ALA A 87 -19.56 -12.95 5.36
N GLU A 88 -19.08 -14.19 5.45
CA GLU A 88 -19.14 -14.99 6.69
C GLU A 88 -18.05 -14.52 7.67
N LEU A 89 -18.38 -13.49 8.47
CA LEU A 89 -17.41 -12.80 9.34
C LEU A 89 -16.76 -13.71 10.39
N THR A 90 -17.40 -14.84 10.76
CA THR A 90 -16.82 -15.85 11.67
C THR A 90 -15.55 -16.49 11.13
N ARG A 91 -15.37 -16.51 9.80
CA ARG A 91 -14.21 -17.06 9.10
C ARG A 91 -13.19 -16.02 8.66
N ILE A 92 -13.46 -14.74 8.88
CA ILE A 92 -12.57 -13.64 8.48
C ILE A 92 -11.84 -13.12 9.71
N ARG A 93 -10.54 -12.82 9.57
CA ARG A 93 -9.74 -12.13 10.58
C ARG A 93 -9.18 -10.87 9.94
N ALA A 94 -9.31 -9.75 10.65
CA ALA A 94 -8.87 -8.44 10.19
C ALA A 94 -8.07 -7.75 11.29
N ALA A 95 -7.00 -7.08 10.89
CA ALA A 95 -6.24 -6.16 11.72
C ALA A 95 -5.91 -4.92 10.88
N GLN A 96 -6.15 -3.75 11.44
CA GLN A 96 -5.85 -2.48 10.80
C GLN A 96 -4.34 -2.30 10.67
N ALA A 97 -3.89 -1.70 9.57
CA ALA A 97 -2.49 -1.47 9.28
C ALA A 97 -2.28 -0.09 8.62
N PRO A 98 -1.06 0.49 8.71
CA PRO A 98 -0.73 1.74 8.03
C PRO A 98 -0.62 1.50 6.51
N GLY A 99 -1.76 1.64 5.83
CA GLY A 99 -1.89 1.43 4.40
C GLY A 99 -1.58 0.00 3.94
N GLY A 100 -1.53 -0.19 2.62
CA GLY A 100 -1.26 -1.50 2.01
C GLY A 100 0.14 -2.04 2.34
N SER A 101 1.16 -1.18 2.38
CA SER A 101 2.53 -1.58 2.73
C SER A 101 2.62 -2.16 4.15
N GLY A 102 1.94 -1.53 5.12
CA GLY A 102 1.88 -2.03 6.50
C GLY A 102 1.17 -3.38 6.57
N ALA A 103 0.05 -3.53 5.85
CA ALA A 103 -0.67 -4.79 5.78
C ALA A 103 0.21 -5.92 5.20
N LEU A 104 0.92 -5.66 4.10
CA LEU A 104 1.85 -6.62 3.51
C LEU A 104 2.99 -6.99 4.47
N ARG A 105 3.53 -6.03 5.22
CA ARG A 105 4.57 -6.30 6.22
C ARG A 105 4.08 -7.20 7.34
N LEU A 106 2.89 -6.93 7.89
CA LEU A 106 2.29 -7.76 8.95
C LEU A 106 2.05 -9.19 8.47
N VAL A 107 1.52 -9.37 7.25
CA VAL A 107 1.31 -10.69 6.66
C VAL A 107 2.64 -11.41 6.42
N ALA A 108 3.66 -10.71 5.92
CA ALA A 108 4.98 -11.29 5.69
C ALA A 108 5.62 -11.79 6.99
N GLU A 109 5.53 -11.03 8.08
CA GLU A 109 6.02 -11.47 9.39
C GLU A 109 5.23 -12.63 9.97
N LEU A 110 3.90 -12.63 9.82
CA LEU A 110 3.07 -13.75 10.23
C LEU A 110 3.45 -15.03 9.48
N LEU A 111 3.64 -14.94 8.16
CA LEU A 111 4.10 -16.06 7.34
C LEU A 111 5.49 -16.52 7.78
N LYS A 112 6.43 -15.61 8.05
CA LYS A 112 7.76 -16.00 8.52
C LYS A 112 7.71 -16.78 9.84
N ARG A 113 6.81 -16.40 10.75
CA ARG A 113 6.64 -17.06 12.06
C ARG A 113 5.94 -18.42 11.96
N THR A 114 5.00 -18.57 11.02
CA THR A 114 4.12 -19.75 10.96
C THR A 114 4.53 -20.76 9.88
N ARG A 115 5.21 -20.30 8.84
CA ARG A 115 5.65 -21.03 7.65
C ARG A 115 6.98 -20.45 7.15
N SER A 116 8.03 -20.58 7.95
CA SER A 116 9.33 -19.92 7.71
C SER A 116 10.03 -20.36 6.42
N ASP A 117 9.62 -21.50 5.87
CA ASP A 117 10.06 -22.11 4.62
C ASP A 117 9.13 -21.79 3.43
N ALA A 118 8.02 -21.06 3.62
CA ALA A 118 7.15 -20.70 2.50
C ALA A 118 7.90 -19.94 1.39
N THR A 119 7.50 -20.19 0.15
CA THR A 119 7.97 -19.44 -1.02
C THR A 119 6.88 -18.48 -1.48
N ILE A 120 7.18 -17.19 -1.49
CA ILE A 120 6.31 -16.15 -2.03
C ILE A 120 6.52 -16.07 -3.53
N TRP A 121 5.43 -16.20 -4.29
CA TRP A 121 5.43 -16.06 -5.74
C TRP A 121 4.92 -14.67 -6.13
N LEU A 122 5.74 -13.89 -6.82
CA LEU A 122 5.40 -12.56 -7.32
C LEU A 122 5.32 -12.57 -8.85
N SER A 123 4.46 -11.74 -9.43
CA SER A 123 4.40 -11.59 -10.89
C SER A 123 5.68 -10.96 -11.43
N ASP A 124 6.09 -11.32 -12.64
CA ASP A 124 7.10 -10.58 -13.40
C ASP A 124 6.42 -9.83 -14.57
N PRO A 125 6.24 -8.50 -14.49
CA PRO A 125 6.65 -7.58 -13.41
C PRO A 125 5.65 -7.48 -12.25
N THR A 126 6.02 -6.80 -11.17
CA THR A 126 5.16 -6.52 -10.01
C THR A 126 5.37 -5.10 -9.46
N TRP A 127 4.59 -4.70 -8.44
CA TRP A 127 4.80 -3.42 -7.75
C TRP A 127 6.19 -3.39 -7.08
N PRO A 128 7.02 -2.35 -7.30
CA PRO A 128 8.43 -2.34 -6.85
C PRO A 128 8.65 -2.62 -5.37
N ASN A 129 7.67 -2.31 -4.52
CA ASN A 129 7.76 -2.50 -3.08
C ASN A 129 7.37 -3.91 -2.58
N HIS A 130 6.83 -4.80 -3.44
CA HIS A 130 6.56 -6.18 -3.04
C HIS A 130 7.84 -6.95 -2.66
N MET A 131 8.88 -6.92 -3.50
CA MET A 131 10.11 -7.67 -3.22
C MET A 131 10.85 -7.18 -1.96
N PRO A 132 11.09 -5.87 -1.75
CA PRO A 132 11.75 -5.39 -0.54
C PRO A 132 11.01 -5.77 0.73
N VAL A 133 9.68 -5.63 0.77
CA VAL A 133 8.86 -5.98 1.95
C VAL A 133 9.01 -7.46 2.30
N MET A 134 8.93 -8.35 1.31
CA MET A 134 9.02 -9.80 1.52
C MET A 134 10.45 -10.23 1.89
N ARG A 135 11.49 -9.70 1.23
CA ARG A 135 12.90 -9.96 1.58
C ARG A 135 13.24 -9.48 2.97
N ALA A 136 12.78 -8.29 3.35
CA ALA A 136 13.01 -7.73 4.68
C ALA A 136 12.31 -8.52 5.80
N ALA A 137 11.34 -9.37 5.48
CA ALA A 137 10.75 -10.33 6.41
C ALA A 137 11.48 -11.69 6.42
N GLY A 138 12.55 -11.86 5.62
CA GLY A 138 13.33 -13.09 5.54
C GLY A 138 12.63 -14.24 4.82
N LEU A 139 11.70 -13.94 3.91
CA LEU A 139 10.96 -14.92 3.12
C LEU A 139 11.68 -15.24 1.81
N ARG A 140 11.54 -16.49 1.33
CA ARG A 140 11.99 -16.89 0.00
C ARG A 140 11.04 -16.33 -1.06
N ILE A 141 11.58 -15.80 -2.16
CA ILE A 141 10.80 -15.23 -3.25
C ILE A 141 11.14 -15.96 -4.55
N ARG A 142 10.12 -16.24 -5.36
CA ARG A 142 10.22 -16.63 -6.76
C ARG A 142 9.27 -15.78 -7.60
N GLU A 143 9.52 -15.76 -8.90
CA GLU A 143 8.70 -15.01 -9.86
C GLU A 143 7.95 -15.96 -10.78
N TYR A 144 6.75 -15.56 -11.20
CA TYR A 144 5.99 -16.25 -12.25
C TYR A 144 5.75 -15.33 -13.43
N ARG A 145 5.67 -15.93 -14.63
CA ARG A 145 5.47 -15.22 -15.89
C ARG A 145 4.12 -14.49 -15.87
N TYR A 146 4.12 -13.22 -16.23
CA TYR A 146 2.91 -12.40 -16.16
C TYR A 146 2.72 -11.48 -17.37
N PHE A 147 3.64 -10.57 -17.67
CA PHE A 147 3.47 -9.62 -18.78
C PHE A 147 4.72 -9.54 -19.65
N ASP A 148 4.54 -9.75 -20.95
CA ASP A 148 5.55 -9.53 -21.96
C ASP A 148 5.36 -8.17 -22.63
N ALA A 149 6.29 -7.25 -22.40
CA ALA A 149 6.16 -5.88 -22.90
C ALA A 149 6.26 -5.77 -24.43
N ALA A 150 6.86 -6.76 -25.12
CA ALA A 150 7.02 -6.73 -26.57
C ALA A 150 5.74 -7.15 -27.31
N SER A 151 5.07 -8.20 -26.82
CA SER A 151 3.85 -8.75 -27.41
C SER A 151 2.55 -8.22 -26.75
N GLY A 152 2.63 -7.66 -25.55
CA GLY A 152 1.47 -7.30 -24.74
C GLY A 152 0.70 -8.50 -24.19
N ALA A 153 1.25 -9.71 -24.29
CA ALA A 153 0.64 -10.96 -23.84
C ALA A 153 1.21 -11.44 -22.50
N VAL A 154 0.71 -12.58 -22.02
CA VAL A 154 1.33 -13.33 -20.91
C VAL A 154 2.48 -14.17 -21.45
N ARG A 155 3.67 -14.06 -20.85
CA ARG A 155 4.86 -14.83 -21.21
C ARG A 155 4.80 -16.29 -20.76
#